data_AF-A0A974E3C0-F1
#
_entry.id   AF-A0A974E3C0-F1
#
_cell.length_a   1.000
_cell.length_b   1.000
_cell.length_c   1.000
_cell.angle_alpha   90.00
_cell.angle_beta   90.00
_cell.angle_gamma   90.00
#
_symmetry.space_group_name_H-M   'P 1'
#
loop_
_entity.id
_entity.type
_entity.pdbx_description
1 polymer ?
#
loop_
_entity_poly.entity_id
_entity_poly.type
_entity_poly.pdbx_seq_one_letter_code
_entity_poly.pdbx_strand_id
1 'polypeptide(L)'
;MSSAPNGRKIRPRSQGSRFQISHKALPRDCERKGSADSALTPQRTLEHCKMLVQDFNTQVALFRELVISIGDVSMNSPSLRAEMHKIRTKGCEMALHAHQKLSAISGPEDGEIHPEICRLYIQLQCCLEMYTTEMLKSMCLLGSLQHQRKGKEPCVGPRIIDYKPEESSDIPILEDTSSSLTDMQQHCWQVSTDIENTERDMREMKNLLSKLRETMPLPLKNQDDSSLLNLTPFPLVRRRKRRFFGLCCLVSS
;
A
#
# COMPACT_ATOMS: atom_id res chain seq x y z
N MET A 1 82.30 -1.38 -39.22
CA MET A 1 83.25 -0.76 -38.28
C MET A 1 82.91 -1.22 -36.87
N SER A 2 83.93 -1.73 -36.18
CA SER A 2 84.17 -1.70 -34.73
C SER A 2 83.04 -2.02 -33.74
N SER A 3 83.15 -3.21 -33.14
CA SER A 3 83.34 -3.48 -31.70
C SER A 3 82.84 -2.42 -30.70
N ALA A 4 81.92 -2.69 -29.76
CA ALA A 4 81.95 -3.61 -28.60
C ALA A 4 81.78 -2.77 -27.29
N PRO A 5 81.99 -3.28 -26.06
CA PRO A 5 80.97 -3.79 -25.16
C PRO A 5 81.13 -3.21 -23.71
N ASN A 6 80.67 -3.96 -22.70
CA ASN A 6 81.01 -3.86 -21.27
C ASN A 6 80.22 -2.83 -20.42
N GLY A 7 79.87 -3.10 -19.17
CA GLY A 7 80.15 -4.28 -18.36
C GLY A 7 79.67 -4.14 -16.91
N ARG A 8 79.48 -5.33 -16.31
CA ARG A 8 79.80 -5.76 -14.93
C ARG A 8 79.62 -4.75 -13.77
N LYS A 9 78.92 -5.20 -12.72
CA LYS A 9 79.50 -5.34 -11.36
C LYS A 9 78.78 -6.41 -10.53
N ILE A 10 79.55 -6.98 -9.61
CA ILE A 10 79.44 -8.29 -8.95
C ILE A 10 79.05 -8.09 -7.46
N ARG A 11 78.16 -8.99 -6.95
CA ARG A 11 77.96 -9.62 -5.59
C ARG A 11 78.66 -9.07 -4.32
N PRO A 12 78.11 -9.27 -3.08
CA PRO A 12 77.88 -10.60 -2.40
C PRO A 12 76.52 -10.69 -1.64
N ARG A 13 75.84 -11.82 -1.32
CA ARG A 13 76.08 -13.21 -0.86
C ARG A 13 76.10 -13.38 0.68
N SER A 14 75.07 -13.97 1.29
CA SER A 14 75.16 -15.05 2.31
C SER A 14 73.77 -15.64 2.64
N GLN A 15 73.59 -16.96 2.37
CA GLN A 15 73.24 -18.05 3.31
C GLN A 15 71.80 -18.04 3.84
N GLY A 16 70.94 -19.04 3.64
CA GLY A 16 71.13 -20.42 3.20
C GLY A 16 70.79 -21.43 4.30
N SER A 17 69.51 -21.82 4.35
CA SER A 17 68.97 -23.18 4.59
C SER A 17 69.45 -24.04 5.77
N ARG A 18 68.48 -24.62 6.52
CA ARG A 18 68.41 -26.09 6.71
C ARG A 18 67.07 -26.58 7.28
N PHE A 19 66.64 -27.72 6.77
CA PHE A 19 65.41 -28.49 7.05
C PHE A 19 65.49 -29.30 8.36
N GLN A 20 64.35 -29.61 9.00
CA GLN A 20 63.74 -30.97 9.07
C GLN A 20 62.63 -31.14 10.17
N ILE A 21 61.48 -31.67 9.73
CA ILE A 21 60.66 -32.78 10.31
C ILE A 21 59.98 -32.61 11.69
N SER A 22 58.63 -32.69 11.73
CA SER A 22 57.85 -33.79 12.37
C SER A 22 56.39 -33.44 12.74
N HIS A 23 55.44 -34.14 12.10
CA HIS A 23 54.14 -34.65 12.61
C HIS A 23 53.05 -33.73 13.24
N LYS A 24 51.94 -33.55 12.49
CA LYS A 24 50.60 -34.12 12.84
C LYS A 24 49.63 -34.01 11.65
N ALA A 25 48.84 -35.06 11.45
CA ALA A 25 47.82 -35.21 10.41
C ALA A 25 46.41 -35.31 11.01
N LEU A 26 45.41 -34.95 10.18
CA LEU A 26 43.96 -35.26 10.20
C LEU A 26 43.00 -34.39 11.05
N PRO A 27 41.68 -34.30 10.71
CA PRO A 27 40.98 -34.81 9.50
C PRO A 27 40.03 -33.80 8.80
N ARG A 28 39.65 -34.14 7.55
CA ARG A 28 38.38 -33.76 6.93
C ARG A 28 37.24 -34.13 7.88
N ASP A 29 36.29 -33.23 8.08
CA ASP A 29 34.92 -33.65 8.30
C ASP A 29 33.93 -32.88 7.46
N CYS A 30 32.98 -33.65 6.97
CA CYS A 30 31.99 -33.32 5.98
C CYS A 30 30.74 -32.82 6.72
N GLU A 31 30.69 -31.55 7.14
CA GLU A 31 29.41 -30.95 7.51
C GLU A 31 28.82 -30.22 6.31
N ARG A 32 28.19 -31.06 5.49
CA ARG A 32 27.02 -30.75 4.68
C ARG A 32 25.91 -30.24 5.61
N LYS A 33 26.02 -29.01 6.12
CA LYS A 33 24.92 -28.33 6.83
C LYS A 33 24.23 -27.42 5.85
N GLY A 34 23.21 -27.99 5.19
CA GLY A 34 22.31 -27.23 4.35
C GLY A 34 21.73 -26.08 5.16
N SER A 35 22.07 -24.85 4.80
CA SER A 35 21.37 -23.68 5.29
C SER A 35 20.41 -23.24 4.21
N ALA A 36 19.25 -23.91 4.22
CA ALA A 36 18.04 -23.48 3.52
C ALA A 36 17.47 -22.16 4.07
N ASP A 37 18.24 -21.42 4.88
CA ASP A 37 17.79 -20.24 5.63
C ASP A 37 17.90 -18.92 4.86
N SER A 38 18.71 -18.85 3.79
CA SER A 38 18.77 -17.63 2.95
C SER A 38 17.66 -17.55 1.90
N ALA A 39 17.04 -18.69 1.54
CA ALA A 39 15.88 -18.72 0.64
C ALA A 39 14.57 -18.43 1.38
N LEU A 40 14.55 -18.62 2.71
CA LEU A 40 13.41 -18.34 3.57
C LEU A 40 13.16 -16.84 3.78
N THR A 41 14.17 -15.97 3.61
CA THR A 41 14.02 -14.52 3.83
C THR A 41 13.20 -13.78 2.75
N PRO A 42 13.42 -13.96 1.43
CA PRO A 42 12.56 -13.36 0.42
C PRO A 42 11.13 -13.94 0.44
N GLN A 43 10.97 -15.25 0.69
CA GLN A 43 9.65 -15.87 0.77
C GLN A 43 8.86 -15.39 1.99
N ARG A 44 9.48 -15.30 3.19
CA ARG A 44 8.83 -14.69 4.37
C ARG A 44 8.46 -13.23 4.14
N THR A 45 9.30 -12.47 3.44
CA THR A 45 9.00 -11.06 3.14
C THR A 45 7.84 -10.92 2.16
N LEU A 46 7.76 -11.81 1.17
CA LEU A 46 6.62 -11.89 0.25
C LEU A 46 5.31 -12.24 0.98
N GLU A 47 5.34 -13.23 1.88
CA GLU A 47 4.18 -13.58 2.71
C GLU A 47 3.75 -12.42 3.61
N HIS A 48 4.71 -11.67 4.17
CA HIS A 48 4.39 -10.45 4.92
C HIS A 48 3.72 -9.39 4.03
N CYS A 49 4.18 -9.19 2.79
CA CYS A 49 3.53 -8.25 1.86
C CYS A 49 2.10 -8.68 1.52
N LYS A 50 1.84 -9.98 1.35
CA LYS A 50 0.48 -10.50 1.15
C LYS A 50 -0.43 -10.15 2.32
N MET A 51 0.04 -10.39 3.54
CA MET A 51 -0.71 -10.06 4.76
C MET A 51 -1.02 -8.56 4.83
N LEU A 52 -0.04 -7.69 4.55
CA LEU A 52 -0.26 -6.23 4.57
C LEU A 52 -1.31 -5.77 3.55
N VAL A 53 -1.26 -6.30 2.31
CA VAL A 53 -2.24 -5.95 1.28
C VAL A 53 -3.63 -6.47 1.65
N GLN A 54 -3.72 -7.67 2.23
CA GLN A 54 -4.98 -8.24 2.71
C GLN A 54 -5.57 -7.46 3.90
N ASP A 55 -4.73 -7.09 4.86
CA ASP A 55 -5.15 -6.30 6.02
C ASP A 55 -5.65 -4.93 5.55
N PHE A 56 -4.96 -4.30 4.60
CA PHE A 56 -5.41 -3.04 4.02
C PHE A 56 -6.74 -3.20 3.29
N ASN A 57 -6.93 -4.25 2.49
CA ASN A 57 -8.22 -4.53 1.84
C ASN A 57 -9.36 -4.68 2.87
N THR A 58 -9.11 -5.37 3.98
CA THR A 58 -10.06 -5.49 5.09
C THR A 58 -10.38 -4.10 5.70
N GLN A 59 -9.36 -3.25 5.86
CA GLN A 59 -9.52 -1.89 6.34
C GLN A 59 -10.39 -1.04 5.39
N VAL A 60 -10.23 -1.20 4.08
CA VAL A 60 -11.08 -0.54 3.07
C VAL A 60 -12.53 -1.01 3.18
N ALA A 61 -12.77 -2.30 3.39
CA ALA A 61 -14.10 -2.85 3.59
C ALA A 61 -14.76 -2.27 4.87
N LEU A 62 -14.02 -2.24 5.98
CA LEU A 62 -14.51 -1.62 7.23
C LEU A 62 -14.85 -0.14 7.05
N PHE A 63 -13.99 0.61 6.34
CA PHE A 63 -14.26 2.01 6.06
C PHE A 63 -15.54 2.18 5.23
N ARG A 64 -15.73 1.36 4.20
CA ARG A 64 -16.94 1.36 3.37
C ARG A 64 -18.21 1.12 4.19
N GLU A 65 -18.21 0.19 5.14
CA GLU A 65 -19.37 -0.03 6.02
C GLU A 65 -19.71 1.21 6.87
N LEU A 66 -18.69 1.95 7.33
CA LEU A 66 -18.91 3.22 8.03
C LEU A 66 -19.41 4.32 7.09
N VAL A 67 -18.93 4.36 5.85
CA VAL A 67 -19.44 5.29 4.81
C VAL A 67 -20.92 5.01 4.49
N ILE A 68 -21.32 3.73 4.46
CA ILE A 68 -22.74 3.36 4.32
C ILE A 68 -23.52 3.83 5.55
N SER A 69 -22.99 3.58 6.75
CA SER A 69 -23.64 3.93 8.03
C SER A 69 -23.88 5.43 8.16
N ILE A 70 -22.96 6.29 7.71
CA ILE A 70 -23.16 7.75 7.75
C ILE A 70 -24.13 8.26 6.69
N GLY A 71 -24.37 7.48 5.63
CA GLY A 71 -25.43 7.75 4.66
C GLY A 71 -26.83 7.64 5.26
N ASP A 72 -26.98 6.91 6.36
CA ASP A 72 -28.20 6.90 7.18
C ASP A 72 -28.15 8.02 8.21
N VAL A 73 -28.96 9.06 7.98
CA VAL A 73 -29.04 10.26 8.84
C VAL A 73 -29.42 9.90 10.29
N SER A 74 -30.17 8.80 10.50
CA SER A 74 -30.61 8.37 11.83
C SER A 74 -29.49 7.77 12.68
N MET A 75 -28.41 7.30 12.04
CA MET A 75 -27.26 6.64 12.69
C MET A 75 -26.07 7.58 12.89
N ASN A 76 -26.12 8.80 12.36
CA ASN A 76 -25.00 9.74 12.42
C ASN A 76 -24.77 10.26 13.85
N SER A 77 -23.66 9.84 14.44
CA SER A 77 -23.28 10.19 15.81
C SER A 77 -21.79 10.59 15.90
N PRO A 78 -21.38 11.34 16.93
CA PRO A 78 -19.96 11.65 17.16
C PRO A 78 -19.08 10.40 17.32
N SER A 79 -19.61 9.31 17.89
CA SER A 79 -18.87 8.04 18.03
C SER A 79 -18.64 7.36 16.69
N LEU A 80 -19.64 7.38 15.79
CA LEU A 80 -19.46 6.90 14.41
C LEU A 80 -18.38 7.70 13.68
N ARG A 81 -18.37 9.04 13.82
CA ARG A 81 -17.34 9.89 13.22
C ARG A 81 -15.95 9.63 13.78
N ALA A 82 -15.83 9.40 15.10
CA ALA A 82 -14.57 9.04 15.72
C ALA A 82 -14.03 7.69 15.20
N GLU A 83 -14.91 6.69 15.02
CA GLU A 83 -14.51 5.40 14.45
C GLU A 83 -14.13 5.55 12.97
N MET A 84 -14.88 6.34 12.19
CA MET A 84 -14.50 6.69 10.81
C MET A 84 -13.11 7.31 10.73
N HIS A 85 -12.82 8.29 11.59
CA HIS A 85 -11.49 8.91 11.67
C HIS A 85 -10.41 7.86 11.96
N LYS A 86 -10.59 7.06 13.02
CA LYS A 86 -9.64 6.02 13.43
C LYS A 86 -9.37 5.00 12.32
N ILE A 87 -10.43 4.50 11.68
CA ILE A 87 -10.33 3.56 10.57
C ILE A 87 -9.65 4.22 9.37
N ARG A 88 -9.94 5.49 9.09
CA ARG A 88 -9.32 6.23 7.98
C ARG A 88 -7.81 6.40 8.18
N THR A 89 -7.40 6.93 9.33
CA THR A 89 -5.98 7.17 9.64
C THR A 89 -5.18 5.87 9.60
N LYS A 90 -5.69 4.79 10.22
CA LYS A 90 -5.06 3.47 10.16
C LYS A 90 -4.94 2.96 8.72
N GLY A 91 -5.98 3.15 7.90
CA GLY A 91 -5.94 2.78 6.47
C GLY A 91 -4.84 3.50 5.70
N CYS A 92 -4.63 4.80 5.95
CA CYS A 92 -3.54 5.56 5.34
C CYS A 92 -2.16 5.01 5.71
N GLU A 93 -1.94 4.72 6.99
CA GLU A 93 -0.69 4.11 7.49
C GLU A 93 -0.43 2.73 6.86
N MET A 94 -1.48 1.90 6.79
CA MET A 94 -1.39 0.56 6.21
C MET A 94 -1.07 0.58 4.72
N ALA A 95 -1.69 1.49 3.95
CA ALA A 95 -1.40 1.66 2.54
C ALA A 95 0.07 2.06 2.30
N LEU A 96 0.56 3.05 3.07
CA LEU A 96 1.96 3.48 3.00
C LEU A 96 2.92 2.34 3.34
N HIS A 97 2.63 1.59 4.41
CA HIS A 97 3.48 0.47 4.83
C HIS A 97 3.47 -0.68 3.81
N ALA A 98 2.32 -1.02 3.25
CA ALA A 98 2.19 -2.04 2.20
C ALA A 98 3.02 -1.65 0.96
N HIS A 99 2.89 -0.40 0.50
CA HIS A 99 3.68 0.11 -0.62
C HIS A 99 5.18 0.05 -0.35
N GLN A 100 5.64 0.56 0.79
CA GLN A 100 7.06 0.57 1.16
C GLN A 100 7.67 -0.83 1.18
N LYS A 101 6.97 -1.81 1.79
CA LYS A 101 7.44 -3.19 1.86
C LYS A 101 7.44 -3.87 0.50
N LEU A 102 6.40 -3.62 -0.30
CA LEU A 102 6.28 -4.22 -1.63
C LEU A 102 7.32 -3.67 -2.61
N SER A 103 7.57 -2.37 -2.59
CA SER A 103 8.63 -1.75 -3.40
C SER A 103 10.03 -2.25 -3.00
N ALA A 104 10.26 -2.54 -1.72
CA ALA A 104 11.55 -3.07 -1.25
C ALA A 104 11.87 -4.47 -1.80
N ILE A 105 10.87 -5.27 -2.19
CA ILE A 105 11.07 -6.63 -2.72
C ILE A 105 10.96 -6.75 -4.25
N SER A 106 10.68 -5.65 -4.95
CA SER A 106 10.42 -5.68 -6.39
C SER A 106 11.66 -5.94 -7.26
N GLY A 107 12.85 -5.93 -6.66
CA GLY A 107 14.11 -6.24 -7.33
C GLY A 107 14.55 -5.16 -8.34
N PRO A 108 15.82 -5.18 -8.78
CA PRO A 108 16.29 -4.29 -9.86
C PRO A 108 15.65 -4.69 -11.20
N GLU A 109 15.44 -3.69 -12.07
CA GLU A 109 14.68 -3.74 -13.33
C GLU A 109 15.10 -4.86 -14.31
N ASP A 110 16.32 -5.42 -14.19
CA ASP A 110 16.86 -6.46 -15.08
C ASP A 110 16.67 -7.91 -14.57
N GLY A 111 16.01 -8.11 -13.42
CA GLY A 111 15.74 -9.43 -12.84
C GLY A 111 14.39 -10.05 -13.24
N GLU A 112 14.28 -11.39 -13.21
CA GLU A 112 12.99 -12.08 -13.34
C GLU A 112 12.12 -11.80 -12.09
N ILE A 113 11.16 -10.88 -12.22
CA ILE A 113 10.27 -10.49 -11.13
C ILE A 113 9.31 -11.64 -10.81
N HIS A 114 9.20 -12.00 -9.55
CA HIS A 114 8.29 -13.05 -9.10
C HIS A 114 6.83 -12.66 -9.43
N PRO A 115 6.04 -13.49 -10.13
CA PRO A 115 4.71 -13.11 -10.63
C PRO A 115 3.71 -12.72 -9.53
N GLU A 116 3.92 -13.26 -8.32
CA GLU A 116 3.11 -12.89 -7.16
C GLU A 116 3.32 -11.44 -6.71
N ILE A 117 4.52 -10.86 -6.93
CA ILE A 117 4.77 -9.44 -6.65
C ILE A 117 3.89 -8.59 -7.56
N CYS A 118 3.81 -8.93 -8.85
CA CYS A 118 2.92 -8.25 -9.80
C CYS A 118 1.46 -8.32 -9.36
N ARG A 119 0.99 -9.49 -8.89
CA ARG A 119 -0.37 -9.63 -8.34
C ARG A 119 -0.61 -8.73 -7.13
N LEU A 120 0.37 -8.63 -6.23
CA LEU A 120 0.28 -7.74 -5.07
C LEU A 120 0.23 -6.26 -5.45
N TYR A 121 0.97 -5.83 -6.49
CA TYR A 121 0.88 -4.47 -7.02
C TYR A 121 -0.53 -4.16 -7.55
N ILE A 122 -1.09 -5.08 -8.34
CA ILE A 122 -2.46 -4.95 -8.87
C ILE A 122 -3.46 -4.87 -7.70
N GLN A 123 -3.37 -5.79 -6.74
CA GLN A 123 -4.27 -5.80 -5.58
C GLN A 123 -4.17 -4.52 -4.76
N LEU A 124 -2.95 -4.05 -4.46
CA LEU A 124 -2.73 -2.81 -3.71
C LEU A 124 -3.26 -1.60 -4.48
N GLN A 125 -3.06 -1.54 -5.80
CA GLN A 125 -3.59 -0.48 -6.65
C GLN A 125 -5.12 -0.45 -6.58
N CYS A 126 -5.77 -1.59 -6.80
CA CYS A 126 -7.23 -1.68 -6.74
C CYS A 126 -7.76 -1.29 -5.35
N CYS A 127 -7.11 -1.75 -4.27
CA CYS A 127 -7.50 -1.38 -2.91
C CYS A 127 -7.41 0.13 -2.69
N LEU A 128 -6.34 0.77 -3.18
CA LEU A 128 -6.11 2.20 -2.97
C LEU A 128 -7.03 3.07 -3.84
N GLU A 129 -7.36 2.63 -5.06
CA GLU A 129 -8.40 3.26 -5.91
C GLU A 129 -9.79 3.17 -5.29
N MET A 130 -10.16 1.99 -4.75
CA MET A 130 -11.39 1.84 -3.99
C MET A 130 -11.38 2.74 -2.75
N TYR A 131 -10.29 2.77 -2.00
CA TYR A 131 -10.20 3.53 -0.76
C TYR A 131 -10.34 5.04 -0.98
N THR A 132 -9.64 5.58 -1.99
CA THR A 132 -9.79 7.00 -2.37
C THR A 132 -11.21 7.33 -2.84
N THR A 133 -11.88 6.39 -3.52
CA THR A 133 -13.29 6.56 -3.91
C THR A 133 -14.22 6.58 -2.70
N GLU A 134 -14.02 5.68 -1.72
CA GLU A 134 -14.79 5.69 -0.48
C GLU A 134 -14.54 6.95 0.36
N MET A 135 -13.31 7.49 0.38
CA MET A 135 -13.02 8.79 1.01
C MET A 135 -13.84 9.91 0.36
N LEU A 136 -13.87 9.97 -0.98
CA LEU A 136 -14.65 10.96 -1.70
C LEU A 136 -16.15 10.86 -1.37
N LYS A 137 -16.71 9.64 -1.37
CA LYS A 137 -18.11 9.41 -0.97
C LYS A 137 -18.38 9.90 0.44
N SER A 138 -17.49 9.59 1.39
CA SER A 138 -17.64 10.01 2.79
C SER A 138 -17.68 11.54 2.92
N MET A 139 -16.83 12.26 2.19
CA MET A 139 -16.84 13.73 2.16
C MET A 139 -18.14 14.27 1.57
N CYS A 140 -18.63 13.70 0.47
CA CYS A 140 -19.89 14.14 -0.16
C CYS A 140 -21.09 13.93 0.77
N LEU A 141 -21.15 12.80 1.49
CA LEU A 141 -22.20 12.51 2.46
C LEU A 141 -22.15 13.47 3.66
N LEU A 142 -20.96 13.64 4.26
CA LEU A 142 -20.74 14.60 5.35
C LEU A 142 -21.11 16.04 4.94
N GLY A 143 -20.69 16.46 3.75
CA GLY A 143 -21.04 17.76 3.19
C GLY A 143 -22.55 17.92 3.00
N SER A 144 -23.24 16.88 2.53
CA SER A 144 -24.70 16.93 2.36
C SER A 144 -25.44 17.09 3.70
N LEU A 145 -24.97 16.42 4.75
CA LEU A 145 -25.51 16.55 6.12
C LEU A 145 -25.34 17.97 6.68
N GLN A 146 -24.23 18.64 6.36
CA GLN A 146 -23.98 20.03 6.76
C GLN A 146 -25.01 21.00 6.15
N HIS A 147 -25.41 20.78 4.89
CA HIS A 147 -26.38 21.63 4.19
C HIS A 147 -27.84 21.36 4.62
N GLN A 148 -28.23 20.10 4.82
CA GLN A 148 -29.58 19.72 5.24
C GLN A 148 -29.97 20.31 6.60
N ARG A 149 -29.00 20.45 7.52
CA ARG A 149 -29.26 21.02 8.85
C ARG A 149 -29.37 22.55 8.85
N LYS A 150 -28.69 23.21 7.91
CA LYS A 150 -28.77 24.67 7.70
C LYS A 150 -30.10 25.10 7.05
N GLY A 151 -30.80 24.20 6.36
CA GLY A 151 -32.10 24.43 5.74
C GLY A 151 -33.31 24.21 6.65
N LYS A 152 -33.12 23.71 7.88
CA LYS A 152 -34.17 23.60 8.92
C LYS A 152 -34.10 24.76 9.93
N GLU A 153 -33.83 25.96 9.46
CA GLU A 153 -34.10 27.18 10.22
C GLU A 153 -35.54 27.58 9.87
N PRO A 154 -36.48 27.61 10.83
CA PRO A 154 -37.80 28.16 10.55
C PRO A 154 -37.58 29.62 10.20
N CYS A 155 -37.79 29.95 8.93
CA CYS A 155 -37.74 31.32 8.42
C CYS A 155 -38.78 32.16 9.19
N VAL A 156 -38.39 32.72 10.33
CA VAL A 156 -39.15 33.74 11.02
C VAL A 156 -38.85 35.02 10.27
N GLY A 157 -39.63 35.26 9.22
CA GLY A 157 -39.68 36.55 8.57
C GLY A 157 -39.92 37.66 9.62
N PRO A 158 -39.38 38.87 9.42
CA PRO A 158 -39.51 39.93 10.40
C PRO A 158 -40.98 40.37 10.47
N ARG A 159 -41.72 39.84 11.44
CA ARG A 159 -43.00 40.44 11.83
C ARG A 159 -42.66 41.71 12.59
N ILE A 160 -42.77 42.82 11.88
CA ILE A 160 -42.99 44.14 12.45
C ILE A 160 -44.21 44.00 13.36
N ILE A 161 -43.98 43.95 14.67
CA ILE A 161 -45.03 44.02 15.69
C ILE A 161 -44.75 45.30 16.46
N ASP A 162 -45.42 46.35 16.00
CA ASP A 162 -45.80 47.45 16.86
C ASP A 162 -46.92 46.95 17.79
N TYR A 163 -47.06 47.56 18.97
CA TYR A 163 -48.20 47.51 19.91
C TYR A 163 -48.13 46.67 21.22
N LYS A 164 -48.13 47.45 22.33
CA LYS A 164 -48.75 47.35 23.68
C LYS A 164 -48.92 46.02 24.44
N PRO A 165 -48.80 46.03 25.79
CA PRO A 165 -48.95 44.85 26.64
C PRO A 165 -50.41 44.63 27.08
N GLU A 166 -50.89 43.39 27.09
CA GLU A 166 -51.87 42.88 28.07
C GLU A 166 -51.96 41.34 28.08
N GLU A 167 -52.38 40.84 29.24
CA GLU A 167 -52.40 39.46 29.74
C GLU A 167 -53.18 38.46 28.86
N SER A 168 -52.57 37.30 28.58
CA SER A 168 -53.32 36.06 28.35
C SER A 168 -52.39 34.85 28.49
N SER A 169 -52.66 34.02 29.49
CA SER A 169 -52.04 32.72 29.69
C SER A 169 -52.74 31.67 28.82
N ASP A 170 -52.00 31.00 27.94
CA ASP A 170 -52.32 29.65 27.48
C ASP A 170 -51.01 28.93 27.12
N ILE A 171 -50.84 27.75 27.71
CA ILE A 171 -49.64 26.89 27.60
C ILE A 171 -49.61 26.23 26.21
N PRO A 172 -48.44 26.12 25.53
CA PRO A 172 -48.25 25.08 24.55
C PRO A 172 -47.43 23.91 25.14
N ILE A 173 -48.04 22.73 25.00
CA ILE A 173 -47.52 21.40 25.28
C ILE A 173 -46.33 21.10 24.35
N LEU A 174 -45.19 20.78 24.98
CA LEU A 174 -44.23 19.71 24.66
C LEU A 174 -43.66 19.61 23.24
N GLU A 175 -42.36 19.89 23.11
CA GLU A 175 -41.39 19.05 22.41
C GLU A 175 -39.97 19.33 22.94
N ASP A 176 -39.49 18.40 23.77
CA ASP A 176 -38.13 18.34 24.31
C ASP A 176 -37.12 18.15 23.17
N THR A 177 -36.63 19.21 22.55
CA THR A 177 -35.31 19.16 21.88
C THR A 177 -34.66 20.54 21.85
N SER A 178 -34.38 21.10 23.02
CA SER A 178 -33.49 22.25 23.17
C SER A 178 -32.03 21.82 22.99
N SER A 179 -31.62 21.45 21.77
CA SER A 179 -30.18 21.51 21.43
C SER A 179 -29.82 22.98 21.37
N SER A 180 -28.93 23.45 22.26
CA SER A 180 -28.57 24.86 22.33
C SER A 180 -27.95 25.31 21.01
N LEU A 181 -28.12 26.58 20.65
CA LEU A 181 -27.58 27.16 19.42
C LEU A 181 -26.05 26.99 19.31
N THR A 182 -25.38 26.91 20.45
CA THR A 182 -23.94 26.61 20.61
C THR A 182 -23.58 25.18 20.17
N ASP A 183 -24.39 24.17 20.53
CA ASP A 183 -24.13 22.77 20.19
C ASP A 183 -24.28 22.50 18.69
N MET A 184 -25.24 23.17 18.04
CA MET A 184 -25.41 23.11 16.58
C MET A 184 -24.22 23.72 15.84
N GLN A 185 -23.69 24.85 16.33
CA GLN A 185 -22.52 25.50 15.74
C GLN A 185 -21.28 24.61 15.90
N GLN A 186 -21.02 24.07 17.10
CA GLN A 186 -19.88 23.20 17.38
C GLN A 186 -19.90 21.91 16.54
N HIS A 187 -21.08 21.31 16.37
CA HIS A 187 -21.23 20.14 15.50
C HIS A 187 -20.93 20.46 14.03
N CYS A 188 -21.35 21.62 13.52
CA CYS A 188 -21.05 22.06 12.16
C CYS A 188 -19.54 22.24 11.96
N TRP A 189 -18.85 22.88 12.91
CA TRP A 189 -17.40 23.04 12.90
C TRP A 189 -16.67 21.69 12.88
N GLN A 190 -17.10 20.74 13.71
CA GLN A 190 -16.48 19.41 13.75
C GLN A 190 -16.60 18.67 12.41
N VAL A 191 -17.77 18.73 11.76
CA VAL A 191 -17.97 18.10 10.44
C VAL A 191 -17.09 18.75 9.36
N SER A 192 -16.92 20.08 9.38
CA SER A 192 -16.00 20.76 8.47
C SER A 192 -14.56 20.26 8.63
N THR A 193 -14.08 20.15 9.88
CA THR A 193 -12.75 19.61 10.17
C THR A 193 -12.59 18.16 9.70
N ASP A 194 -13.62 17.32 9.86
CA ASP A 194 -13.60 15.94 9.40
C ASP A 194 -13.49 15.86 7.86
N ILE A 195 -14.17 16.75 7.13
CA ILE A 195 -14.08 16.87 5.66
C ILE A 195 -12.68 17.29 5.23
N GLU A 196 -12.12 18.35 5.82
CA GLU A 196 -10.79 18.87 5.49
C GLU A 196 -9.68 17.82 5.73
N ASN A 197 -9.77 17.10 6.84
CA ASN A 197 -8.84 16.00 7.14
C ASN A 197 -8.98 14.86 6.12
N THR A 198 -10.21 14.46 5.79
CA THR A 198 -10.44 13.42 4.77
C THR A 198 -9.91 13.86 3.39
N GLU A 199 -10.06 15.13 3.04
CA GLU A 199 -9.56 15.67 1.78
C GLU A 199 -8.02 15.63 1.71
N ARG A 200 -7.35 15.99 2.82
CA ARG A 200 -5.89 15.88 2.95
C ARG A 200 -5.43 14.44 2.77
N ASP A 201 -6.02 13.52 3.52
CA ASP A 201 -5.69 12.08 3.46
C ASP A 201 -5.93 11.54 2.04
N MET A 202 -7.03 11.93 1.39
CA MET A 202 -7.33 11.53 0.00
C MET A 202 -6.27 12.02 -0.98
N ARG A 203 -5.78 13.26 -0.84
CA ARG A 203 -4.67 13.77 -1.67
C ARG A 203 -3.41 12.93 -1.46
N GLU A 204 -3.08 12.59 -0.22
CA GLU A 204 -1.93 11.75 0.08
C GLU A 204 -2.07 10.35 -0.51
N MET A 205 -3.26 9.73 -0.42
CA MET A 205 -3.53 8.43 -1.02
C MET A 205 -3.49 8.45 -2.55
N LYS A 206 -3.93 9.56 -3.19
CA LYS A 206 -3.76 9.77 -4.63
C LYS A 206 -2.30 9.92 -5.03
N ASN A 207 -1.50 10.64 -4.23
CA ASN A 207 -0.06 10.73 -4.46
C ASN A 207 0.62 9.37 -4.30
N LEU A 208 0.16 8.55 -3.35
CA LEU A 208 0.63 7.17 -3.19
C LEU A 208 0.26 6.29 -4.38
N LEU A 209 -0.94 6.43 -4.96
CA LEU A 209 -1.33 5.74 -6.21
C LEU A 209 -0.38 6.08 -7.35
N SER A 210 -0.03 7.36 -7.52
CA SER A 210 0.94 7.78 -8.54
C SER A 210 2.30 7.10 -8.32
N LYS A 211 2.82 7.13 -7.09
CA LYS A 211 4.08 6.45 -6.72
C LYS A 211 4.01 4.94 -6.92
N LEU A 212 2.87 4.31 -6.65
CA LEU A 212 2.67 2.88 -6.84
C LEU A 212 2.79 2.52 -8.33
N ARG A 213 2.17 3.31 -9.22
CA ARG A 213 2.26 3.13 -10.67
C ARG A 213 3.68 3.35 -11.19
N GLU A 214 4.39 4.35 -10.67
CA GLU A 214 5.81 4.61 -10.99
C GLU A 214 6.74 3.47 -10.54
N THR A 215 6.44 2.84 -9.41
CA THR A 215 7.24 1.74 -8.84
C THR A 215 6.77 0.35 -9.28
N MET A 216 5.80 0.28 -10.19
CA MET A 216 5.24 -0.96 -10.66
C MET A 216 6.24 -1.75 -11.53
N PRO A 217 6.33 -3.08 -11.39
CA PRO A 217 7.12 -3.94 -12.27
C PRO A 217 6.90 -3.68 -13.77
N LEU A 218 7.97 -3.70 -14.57
CA LEU A 218 7.91 -3.54 -16.04
C LEU A 218 6.89 -4.44 -16.75
N PRO A 219 6.70 -5.73 -16.37
CA PRO A 219 5.66 -6.56 -16.97
C PRO A 219 4.24 -5.98 -16.85
N LEU A 220 3.99 -5.12 -15.87
CA LEU A 220 2.71 -4.43 -15.69
C LEU A 220 2.70 -3.05 -16.37
N LYS A 221 3.82 -2.32 -16.39
CA LYS A 221 3.92 -1.02 -17.08
C LYS A 221 3.77 -1.11 -18.60
N ASN A 222 4.23 -2.21 -19.19
CA ASN A 222 4.17 -2.44 -20.63
C ASN A 222 2.85 -3.10 -21.09
N GLN A 223 1.89 -3.28 -20.18
CA GLN A 223 0.56 -3.78 -20.52
C GLN A 223 -0.37 -2.59 -20.76
N ASP A 224 -0.74 -2.36 -22.01
CA ASP A 224 -1.84 -1.45 -22.35
C ASP A 224 -3.11 -1.90 -21.59
N ASP A 225 -3.92 -0.96 -21.10
CA ASP A 225 -5.14 -1.18 -20.28
C ASP A 225 -6.10 -2.27 -20.82
N SER A 226 -6.02 -2.56 -22.12
CA SER A 226 -6.80 -3.60 -22.82
C SER A 226 -6.37 -5.05 -22.49
N SER A 227 -5.18 -5.26 -21.92
CA SER A 227 -4.59 -6.59 -21.69
C SER A 227 -4.76 -7.12 -20.26
N LEU A 228 -5.09 -6.26 -19.28
CA LEU A 228 -5.29 -6.63 -17.87
C LEU A 228 -6.50 -7.56 -17.63
N LEU A 229 -7.46 -7.59 -18.56
CA LEU A 229 -8.62 -8.49 -18.50
C LEU A 229 -8.38 -9.86 -19.16
N ASN A 230 -7.25 -10.05 -19.86
CA ASN A 230 -6.90 -11.30 -20.53
C ASN A 230 -5.81 -12.06 -19.75
N LEU A 231 -6.08 -12.35 -18.48
CA LEU A 231 -5.33 -13.37 -17.75
C LEU A 231 -5.71 -14.77 -18.28
N THR A 232 -5.24 -15.13 -19.47
CA THR A 232 -5.13 -16.55 -19.82
C THR A 232 -4.25 -17.21 -18.76
N PRO A 233 -4.73 -18.26 -18.07
CA PRO A 233 -3.90 -18.98 -17.11
C PRO A 233 -2.63 -19.43 -17.82
N PHE A 234 -1.45 -19.04 -17.31
CA PHE A 234 -0.20 -19.59 -17.82
C PHE A 234 -0.29 -21.12 -17.74
N PRO A 235 -0.03 -21.85 -18.84
CA PRO A 235 -0.16 -23.29 -18.81
C PRO A 235 0.93 -23.84 -17.90
N LEU A 236 0.54 -24.67 -16.92
CA LEU A 236 1.40 -25.37 -15.97
C LEU A 236 2.25 -26.44 -16.66
N VAL A 237 2.96 -26.11 -17.75
CA VAL A 237 3.80 -27.07 -18.47
C VAL A 237 5.16 -27.11 -17.79
N ARG A 238 5.25 -28.05 -16.85
CA ARG A 238 6.48 -28.65 -16.34
C ARG A 238 7.52 -28.76 -17.48
N ARG A 239 8.64 -28.02 -17.40
CA ARG A 239 9.77 -28.15 -18.34
C ARG A 239 10.21 -29.62 -18.38
N ARG A 240 9.82 -30.37 -19.41
CA ARG A 240 10.39 -31.70 -19.69
C ARG A 240 11.78 -31.46 -20.28
N LYS A 241 12.81 -31.77 -19.48
CA LYS A 241 14.23 -31.75 -19.82
C LYS A 241 14.43 -32.33 -21.24
N ARG A 242 14.83 -31.50 -22.21
CA ARG A 242 15.22 -31.95 -23.57
C ARG A 242 16.32 -33.00 -23.40
N ARG A 243 16.00 -34.28 -23.64
CA ARG A 243 17.02 -35.27 -23.96
C ARG A 243 17.28 -35.14 -25.46
N PHE A 244 18.52 -34.83 -25.79
CA PHE A 244 19.05 -34.94 -27.15
C PHE A 244 18.91 -36.39 -27.65
N PHE A 245 18.25 -36.56 -28.79
CA PHE A 245 18.43 -37.65 -29.76
C PHE A 245 18.06 -37.00 -31.11
N GLY A 246 18.85 -36.97 -32.19
CA GLY A 246 19.89 -37.90 -32.61
C GLY A 246 19.35 -38.84 -33.69
N LEU A 247 19.28 -38.33 -34.93
CA LEU A 247 19.23 -39.00 -36.25
C LEU A 247 18.12 -40.02 -36.66
N CYS A 248 17.90 -40.01 -37.99
CA CYS A 248 17.18 -40.94 -38.90
C CYS A 248 15.63 -40.84 -38.89
N CYS A 249 14.93 -40.66 -40.01
CA CYS A 249 15.14 -41.19 -41.37
C CYS A 249 14.67 -40.22 -42.49
N LEU A 250 15.40 -40.26 -43.61
CA LEU A 250 14.92 -39.99 -44.97
C LEU A 250 13.87 -41.05 -45.37
N VAL A 251 12.74 -40.65 -45.97
CA VAL A 251 12.02 -41.44 -47.00
C VAL A 251 11.31 -40.48 -47.97
N SER A 252 11.50 -40.77 -49.25
CA SER A 252 11.10 -40.07 -50.47
C SER A 252 9.60 -39.85 -50.70
N SER A 253 9.31 -38.89 -51.58
CA SER A 253 8.40 -39.05 -52.73
C SER A 253 8.97 -38.29 -53.92
#